data_AF-R7QRR8-F1
#
_entry.id   AF-R7QRR8-F1
#
_cell.length_a   1.000
_cell.length_b   1.000
_cell.length_c   1.000
_cell.angle_alpha   90.00
_cell.angle_beta   90.00
_cell.angle_gamma   90.00
#
_symmetry.space_group_name_H-M   'P 1'
#
loop_
_entity.id
_entity.type
_entity.pdbx_description
1 polymer ?
#
loop_
_entity_poly.entity_id
_entity_poly.type
_entity_poly.pdbx_seq_one_letter_code
_entity_poly.pdbx_strand_id
1 'polypeptide(L)'
;MFGISFSFRALNQAGALVHIYHGDGSVLISHGGVEMGQGLHTKMCQVAATELQLPLEMIFISETATDKVPNASPAAASYSSDLYGMAVRNACQELNRNLAPCKAALGDTASWLNVVSHAWLNRISLFATGFYKTPEIDDLDLAKPGSTGSPFFYYTNGAAVSEVEIDVLTGESKNLRTDIVMDVGRPLNPALDVGQIEGAFKDTNHSSKGIGEPPLFLAASVFFAIRDAIRSSRLQYGRDEWFQQDSPASVERIGLAFCDDLLRRVVPDEEGVRPKLTL
;
A
#
# COMPACT_ATOMS: atom_id res chain seq x y z
N MET A 1 8.82 -11.19 0.90
CA MET A 1 9.17 -10.32 -0.25
C MET A 1 7.92 -10.12 -1.10
N PHE A 2 7.57 -8.88 -1.43
CA PHE A 2 6.42 -8.53 -2.25
C PHE A 2 6.87 -7.58 -3.38
N GLY A 3 6.56 -7.91 -4.63
CA GLY A 3 7.00 -7.12 -5.80
C GLY A 3 6.11 -5.91 -6.06
N ILE A 4 6.72 -4.75 -6.33
CA ILE A 4 6.02 -3.49 -6.55
C ILE A 4 6.19 -3.01 -7.98
N SER A 5 5.06 -2.92 -8.68
CA SER A 5 4.79 -2.31 -9.99
C SER A 5 3.57 -3.03 -10.59
N PHE A 6 3.05 -2.53 -11.72
CA PHE A 6 2.20 -3.36 -12.57
C PHE A 6 3.03 -4.34 -13.38
N SER A 7 2.59 -5.59 -13.46
CA SER A 7 3.18 -6.60 -14.35
C SER A 7 2.98 -6.28 -15.84
N PHE A 8 2.07 -5.37 -16.19
CA PHE A 8 1.92 -4.84 -17.54
C PHE A 8 2.55 -3.45 -17.63
N ARG A 9 3.64 -3.34 -18.39
CA ARG A 9 4.51 -2.16 -18.53
C ARG A 9 3.73 -0.89 -18.83
N ALA A 10 2.72 -0.96 -19.69
CA ALA A 10 1.93 0.21 -20.08
C ALA A 10 1.18 0.85 -18.90
N LEU A 11 0.90 0.14 -17.81
CA LEU A 11 0.24 0.71 -16.64
C LEU A 11 1.21 1.45 -15.70
N ASN A 12 2.53 1.29 -15.88
CA ASN A 12 3.56 1.93 -15.05
C ASN A 12 3.89 3.37 -15.51
N GLN A 13 2.83 4.15 -15.74
CA GLN A 13 2.90 5.55 -16.12
C GLN A 13 1.87 6.39 -15.35
N ALA A 14 2.18 7.66 -15.14
CA ALA A 14 1.29 8.60 -14.48
C ALA A 14 1.45 10.02 -15.01
N GLY A 15 0.34 10.76 -14.99
CA GLY A 15 0.27 12.18 -15.28
C GLY A 15 -0.17 13.00 -14.06
N ALA A 16 0.26 14.26 -14.04
CA ALA A 16 -0.16 15.29 -13.09
C ALA A 16 -0.26 16.66 -13.78
N LEU A 17 -1.09 17.53 -13.25
CA LEU A 17 -1.30 18.91 -13.65
C LEU A 17 -1.23 19.79 -12.40
N VAL A 18 -0.41 20.83 -12.43
CA VAL A 18 -0.21 21.75 -11.30
C VAL A 18 -0.42 23.17 -11.78
N HIS A 19 -1.22 23.93 -11.04
CA HIS A 19 -1.50 25.35 -11.26
C HIS A 19 -1.03 26.15 -10.06
N ILE A 20 -0.46 27.33 -10.31
CA ILE A 20 -0.16 28.35 -9.31
C ILE A 20 -1.04 29.57 -9.61
N TYR A 21 -1.86 29.99 -8.66
CA TYR A 21 -2.72 31.16 -8.83
C TYR A 21 -1.94 32.44 -8.52
N HIS A 22 -1.94 33.37 -9.46
CA HIS A 22 -1.16 34.60 -9.29
C HIS A 22 -1.74 35.59 -8.27
N GLY A 23 -3.03 35.46 -7.94
CA GLY A 23 -3.70 36.37 -7.01
C GLY A 23 -3.27 36.20 -5.56
N ASP A 24 -2.99 34.96 -5.15
CA ASP A 24 -2.69 34.60 -3.76
C ASP A 24 -1.49 33.65 -3.61
N GLY A 25 -0.96 33.11 -4.72
CA GLY A 25 0.15 32.16 -4.73
C GLY A 25 -0.27 30.73 -4.38
N SER A 26 -1.56 30.44 -4.20
CA SER A 26 -2.04 29.09 -3.90
C SER A 26 -1.77 28.12 -5.04
N VAL A 27 -1.60 26.84 -4.71
CA VAL A 27 -1.23 25.78 -5.64
C VAL A 27 -2.33 24.73 -5.70
N LEU A 28 -2.88 24.48 -6.89
CA LEU A 28 -3.83 23.41 -7.13
C LEU A 28 -3.17 22.28 -7.91
N ILE A 29 -3.30 21.06 -7.40
CA ILE A 29 -2.78 19.84 -8.01
C ILE A 29 -3.96 18.98 -8.47
N SER A 30 -3.81 18.38 -9.65
CA SER A 30 -4.65 17.29 -10.16
C SER A 30 -3.73 16.17 -10.63
N HIS A 31 -4.04 14.93 -10.27
CA HIS A 31 -3.32 13.75 -10.74
C HIS A 31 -4.31 12.62 -10.99
N GLY A 32 -3.92 11.61 -11.78
CA GLY A 32 -4.82 10.51 -12.18
C GLY A 32 -5.15 9.49 -11.07
N GLY A 33 -4.57 9.65 -9.88
CA GLY A 33 -4.70 8.69 -8.78
C GLY A 33 -5.89 9.02 -7.91
N VAL A 34 -6.57 8.00 -7.39
CA VAL A 34 -7.79 8.14 -6.60
C VAL A 34 -7.49 7.99 -5.11
N GLU A 35 -7.98 8.92 -4.30
CA GLU A 35 -8.00 8.79 -2.84
C GLU A 35 -9.13 7.83 -2.41
N MET A 36 -8.77 6.84 -1.61
CA MET A 36 -9.68 5.81 -1.09
C MET A 36 -9.35 5.44 0.37
N GLY A 37 -8.62 6.30 1.08
CA GLY A 37 -8.26 6.14 2.49
C GLY A 37 -6.77 5.88 2.75
N GLN A 38 -5.98 5.68 1.70
CA GLN A 38 -4.52 5.48 1.79
C GLN A 38 -3.73 6.78 1.98
N GLY A 39 -4.38 7.94 1.87
CA GLY A 39 -3.74 9.25 2.00
C GLY A 39 -2.86 9.60 0.81
N LEU A 40 -3.24 9.16 -0.40
CA LEU A 40 -2.53 9.49 -1.63
C LEU A 40 -2.49 11.00 -1.87
N HIS A 41 -3.62 11.69 -1.74
CA HIS A 41 -3.66 13.15 -1.95
C HIS A 41 -2.79 13.89 -0.92
N THR A 42 -2.79 13.41 0.34
CA THR A 42 -1.93 13.97 1.39
C THR A 42 -0.45 13.86 1.00
N LYS A 43 -0.01 12.68 0.53
CA LYS A 43 1.37 12.46 0.07
C LYS A 43 1.73 13.34 -1.13
N MET A 44 0.80 13.53 -2.09
CA MET A 44 1.05 14.39 -3.24
C MET A 44 1.23 15.86 -2.85
N CYS A 45 0.42 16.35 -1.91
CA CYS A 45 0.62 17.70 -1.36
C CYS A 45 1.98 17.84 -0.64
N GLN A 46 2.42 16.82 0.11
CA GLN A 46 3.75 16.81 0.75
C GLN A 46 4.90 16.83 -0.27
N VAL A 47 4.77 16.09 -1.37
CA VAL A 47 5.74 16.11 -2.48
C VAL A 47 5.83 17.50 -3.08
N ALA A 48 4.69 18.11 -3.44
CA ALA A 48 4.68 19.45 -4.00
C ALA A 48 5.19 20.53 -3.03
N ALA A 49 4.86 20.42 -1.73
CA ALA A 49 5.35 21.31 -0.68
C ALA A 49 6.87 21.29 -0.60
N THR A 50 7.45 20.08 -0.68
CA THR A 50 8.90 19.89 -0.67
C THR A 50 9.57 20.46 -1.92
N GLU A 51 9.03 20.16 -3.10
CA GLU A 51 9.63 20.59 -4.37
C GLU A 51 9.49 22.11 -4.60
N LEU A 52 8.36 22.71 -4.23
CA LEU A 52 8.13 24.16 -4.36
C LEU A 52 8.66 24.96 -3.16
N GLN A 53 9.04 24.30 -2.07
CA GLN A 53 9.46 24.91 -0.80
C GLN A 53 8.37 25.80 -0.20
N LEU A 54 7.14 25.29 -0.17
CA LEU A 54 5.96 26.00 0.34
C LEU A 54 5.38 25.29 1.56
N PRO A 55 4.72 26.02 2.47
CA PRO A 55 3.95 25.39 3.53
C PRO A 55 2.78 24.60 2.93
N LEU A 56 2.43 23.48 3.57
CA LEU A 56 1.40 22.55 3.07
C LEU A 56 0.03 23.22 2.88
N GLU A 57 -0.29 24.22 3.70
CA GLU A 57 -1.54 25.00 3.65
C GLU A 57 -1.76 25.77 2.33
N MET A 58 -0.68 26.00 1.56
CA MET A 58 -0.75 26.65 0.26
C MET A 58 -1.13 25.67 -0.86
N ILE A 59 -1.17 24.38 -0.58
CA ILE A 59 -1.29 23.32 -1.58
C ILE A 59 -2.58 22.55 -1.39
N PHE A 60 -3.36 22.47 -2.46
CA PHE A 60 -4.67 21.86 -2.46
C PHE A 60 -4.81 20.86 -3.61
N ILE A 61 -5.54 19.78 -3.35
CA ILE A 61 -6.04 18.85 -4.37
C ILE A 61 -7.57 18.85 -4.25
N SER A 62 -8.25 19.11 -5.36
CA SER A 62 -9.71 19.08 -5.38
C SER A 62 -10.25 17.67 -5.60
N GLU A 63 -9.85 17.05 -6.70
CA GLU A 63 -10.41 15.78 -7.17
C GLU A 63 -9.54 15.15 -8.27
N THR A 64 -9.85 13.90 -8.61
CA THR A 64 -9.34 13.19 -9.77
C THR A 64 -10.36 13.29 -10.90
N ALA A 65 -9.99 13.89 -12.04
CA ALA A 65 -10.89 14.06 -13.17
C ALA A 65 -10.19 13.86 -14.52
N THR A 66 -10.89 13.21 -15.46
CA THR A 66 -10.34 12.80 -16.77
C THR A 66 -10.20 13.94 -17.76
N ASP A 67 -10.89 15.06 -17.54
CA ASP A 67 -10.71 16.32 -18.26
C ASP A 67 -9.39 17.03 -17.87
N LYS A 68 -8.89 16.79 -16.66
CA LYS A 68 -7.62 17.35 -16.16
C LYS A 68 -6.43 16.44 -16.47
N VAL A 69 -6.56 15.14 -16.18
CA VAL A 69 -5.50 14.14 -16.40
C VAL A 69 -6.07 12.95 -17.16
N PRO A 70 -5.87 12.88 -18.49
CA PRO A 70 -6.41 11.81 -19.32
C PRO A 70 -5.57 10.53 -19.21
N ASN A 71 -6.17 9.41 -19.60
CA ASN A 71 -5.50 8.11 -19.76
C ASN A 71 -4.75 7.62 -18.50
N ALA A 72 -5.26 7.97 -17.32
CA ALA A 72 -4.70 7.53 -16.06
C ALA A 72 -4.82 6.01 -15.90
N SER A 73 -3.74 5.38 -15.40
CA SER A 73 -3.77 3.98 -15.00
C SER A 73 -4.61 3.81 -13.72
N PRO A 74 -5.22 2.61 -13.49
CA PRO A 74 -5.94 2.35 -12.25
C PRO A 74 -5.07 2.59 -11.00
N ALA A 75 -5.66 3.14 -9.94
CA ALA A 75 -4.96 3.29 -8.66
C ALA A 75 -4.85 1.92 -7.95
N ALA A 76 -3.80 1.17 -8.26
CA ALA A 76 -3.58 -0.21 -7.80
C ALA A 76 -2.08 -0.59 -7.72
N ALA A 77 -1.80 -1.88 -7.52
CA ALA A 77 -0.46 -2.50 -7.49
C ALA A 77 0.47 -1.92 -6.40
N SER A 78 -0.11 -1.33 -5.37
CA SER A 78 0.62 -0.65 -4.28
C SER A 78 1.62 0.42 -4.75
N TYR A 79 1.44 0.98 -5.96
CA TYR A 79 2.46 1.80 -6.66
C TYR A 79 1.99 3.22 -7.01
N SER A 80 0.79 3.60 -6.55
CA SER A 80 0.19 4.91 -6.88
C SER A 80 1.00 6.09 -6.30
N SER A 81 1.53 5.98 -5.08
CA SER A 81 2.28 7.08 -4.45
C SER A 81 3.57 7.37 -5.22
N ASP A 82 4.26 6.33 -5.68
CA ASP A 82 5.50 6.43 -6.46
C ASP A 82 5.23 7.08 -7.83
N LEU A 83 4.26 6.55 -8.58
CA LEU A 83 3.94 7.03 -9.91
C LEU A 83 3.47 8.49 -9.90
N TYR A 84 2.45 8.80 -9.10
CA TYR A 84 1.88 10.14 -9.05
C TYR A 84 2.80 11.11 -8.32
N GLY A 85 3.58 10.65 -7.33
CA GLY A 85 4.58 11.47 -6.65
C GLY A 85 5.65 11.96 -7.61
N MET A 86 6.16 11.08 -8.47
CA MET A 86 7.12 11.46 -9.51
C MET A 86 6.49 12.35 -10.59
N ALA A 87 5.24 12.12 -10.98
CA ALA A 87 4.54 12.99 -11.93
C ALA A 87 4.35 14.41 -11.36
N VAL A 88 3.89 14.54 -10.10
CA VAL A 88 3.74 15.84 -9.40
C VAL A 88 5.09 16.53 -9.24
N ARG A 89 6.13 15.78 -8.86
CA ARG A 89 7.50 16.26 -8.77
C ARG A 89 7.98 16.86 -10.10
N ASN A 90 7.78 16.15 -11.21
CA ASN A 90 8.18 16.63 -12.53
C ASN A 90 7.45 17.92 -12.92
N ALA A 91 6.16 18.04 -12.62
CA ALA A 91 5.40 19.28 -12.83
C ALA A 91 5.93 20.44 -11.98
N CYS A 92 6.23 20.19 -10.70
CA CYS A 92 6.79 21.21 -9.79
C CYS A 92 8.19 21.66 -10.23
N GLN A 93 9.01 20.75 -10.76
CA GLN A 93 10.34 21.07 -11.30
C GLN A 93 10.27 21.91 -12.58
N GLU A 94 9.29 21.66 -13.44
CA GLU A 94 9.01 22.53 -14.59
C GLU A 94 8.61 23.95 -14.13
N LEU A 95 7.70 24.06 -13.15
CA LEU A 95 7.31 25.35 -12.57
C LEU A 95 8.50 26.08 -11.93
N ASN A 96 9.36 25.38 -11.19
CA ASN A 96 10.57 25.97 -10.63
C ASN A 96 11.53 26.47 -11.71
N ARG A 97 11.66 25.76 -12.85
CA ARG A 97 12.45 26.23 -13.99
C ARG A 97 11.86 27.48 -14.61
N ASN A 98 10.54 27.54 -14.76
CA ASN A 98 9.84 28.72 -15.28
C ASN A 98 9.99 29.93 -14.35
N LEU A 99 9.96 29.72 -13.04
CA LEU A 99 10.08 30.77 -12.02
C LEU A 99 11.54 31.17 -11.71
N ALA A 100 12.53 30.41 -12.13
CA ALA A 100 13.94 30.68 -11.84
C ALA A 100 14.41 32.08 -12.27
N PRO A 101 14.05 32.60 -13.47
CA PRO A 101 14.37 33.98 -13.85
C PRO A 101 13.75 35.02 -12.92
N CYS A 102 12.53 34.78 -12.44
CA CYS A 102 11.84 35.70 -11.52
C CYS A 102 12.50 35.70 -10.14
N LYS A 103 12.88 34.52 -9.62
CA LYS A 103 13.64 34.39 -8.37
C LYS A 103 14.99 35.11 -8.47
N ALA A 104 15.70 34.96 -9.59
CA ALA A 104 16.97 35.65 -9.83
C ALA A 104 16.82 37.18 -9.94
N ALA A 105 15.75 37.68 -10.56
CA ALA A 105 15.50 39.11 -10.72
C ALA A 105 15.10 39.81 -9.41
N LEU A 106 14.33 39.13 -8.55
CA LEU A 106 13.84 39.68 -7.28
C LEU A 106 14.78 39.40 -6.10
N GLY A 107 15.70 38.44 -6.24
CA GLY A 107 16.61 37.96 -5.21
C GLY A 107 15.97 36.92 -4.28
N ASP A 108 16.83 36.17 -3.57
CA ASP A 108 16.44 35.00 -2.76
C ASP A 108 15.53 35.31 -1.56
N THR A 109 15.37 36.58 -1.20
CA THR A 109 14.52 37.03 -0.08
C THR A 109 13.12 37.43 -0.53
N ALA A 110 12.83 37.38 -1.83
CA ALA A 110 11.52 37.71 -2.35
C ALA A 110 10.45 36.74 -1.84
N SER A 111 9.31 37.28 -1.39
CA SER A 111 8.18 36.44 -1.00
C SER A 111 7.67 35.64 -2.20
N TRP A 112 7.12 34.46 -1.92
CA TRP A 112 6.52 33.60 -2.95
C TRP A 112 5.49 34.36 -3.80
N LEU A 113 4.60 35.12 -3.16
CA LEU A 113 3.58 35.91 -3.87
C LEU A 113 4.18 36.95 -4.81
N ASN A 114 5.30 37.59 -4.44
CA ASN A 114 5.99 38.54 -5.31
C ASN A 114 6.60 37.83 -6.52
N VAL A 115 7.20 36.65 -6.33
CA VAL A 115 7.75 35.83 -7.42
C VAL A 115 6.66 35.44 -8.41
N VAL A 116 5.53 34.94 -7.93
CA VAL A 116 4.40 34.52 -8.78
C VAL A 116 3.76 35.71 -9.49
N SER A 117 3.53 36.82 -8.78
CA SER A 117 2.98 38.05 -9.37
C SER A 117 3.90 38.60 -10.47
N HIS A 118 5.21 38.59 -10.23
CA HIS A 118 6.21 39.01 -11.21
C HIS A 118 6.22 38.08 -12.43
N ALA A 119 6.13 36.75 -12.22
CA ALA A 119 6.03 35.79 -13.31
C ALA A 119 4.80 36.04 -14.20
N TRP A 120 3.64 36.29 -13.58
CA TRP A 120 2.41 36.62 -14.29
C TRP A 120 2.54 37.90 -15.13
N LEU A 121 3.07 38.98 -14.57
CA LEU A 121 3.31 40.25 -15.28
C LEU A 121 4.27 40.08 -16.47
N ASN A 122 5.22 39.14 -16.37
CA ASN A 122 6.16 38.81 -17.44
C ASN A 122 5.64 37.74 -18.40
N ARG A 123 4.36 37.33 -18.28
CA ARG A 123 3.71 36.32 -19.13
C ARG A 123 4.41 34.96 -19.09
N ILE A 124 4.97 34.60 -17.94
CA ILE A 124 5.54 33.27 -17.69
C ILE A 124 4.41 32.33 -17.28
N SER A 125 4.41 31.11 -17.82
CA SER A 125 3.38 30.11 -17.49
C SER A 125 3.46 29.71 -16.03
N LEU A 126 2.32 29.80 -15.34
CA LEU A 126 2.12 29.39 -13.94
C LEU A 126 1.39 28.06 -13.82
N PHE A 127 1.33 27.28 -14.89
CA PHE A 127 0.89 25.90 -14.85
C PHE A 127 1.89 25.00 -15.59
N ALA A 128 1.97 23.75 -15.15
CA ALA A 128 2.77 22.74 -15.82
C ALA A 128 2.10 21.38 -15.70
N THR A 129 2.33 20.54 -16.70
CA THR A 129 2.05 19.10 -16.62
C THR A 129 3.32 18.36 -16.23
N GLY A 130 3.13 17.25 -15.53
CA GLY A 130 4.18 16.32 -15.19
C GLY A 130 3.80 14.93 -15.64
N PHE A 131 4.78 14.18 -16.10
CA PHE A 131 4.58 12.81 -16.55
C PHE A 131 5.73 11.95 -16.04
N TYR A 132 5.42 10.75 -15.57
CA TYR A 132 6.40 9.78 -15.13
C TYR A 132 6.14 8.43 -15.80
N LYS A 133 7.24 7.79 -16.22
CA LYS A 133 7.27 6.41 -16.70
C LYS A 133 8.30 5.68 -15.87
N THR A 134 7.94 4.53 -15.33
CA THR A 134 8.89 3.75 -14.54
C THR A 134 9.98 3.20 -15.47
N PRO A 135 11.27 3.42 -15.16
CA PRO A 135 12.35 2.85 -15.95
C PRO A 135 12.47 1.34 -15.69
N GLU A 136 13.10 0.61 -16.63
CA GLU A 136 13.61 -0.75 -16.39
C GLU A 136 12.56 -1.78 -15.91
N ILE A 137 11.33 -1.70 -16.42
CA ILE A 137 10.29 -2.74 -16.27
C ILE A 137 10.08 -3.48 -17.59
N ASP A 138 10.11 -4.80 -17.52
CA ASP A 138 9.84 -5.71 -18.64
C ASP A 138 8.50 -6.43 -18.46
N ASP A 139 7.76 -6.57 -19.57
CA ASP A 139 6.61 -7.47 -19.62
C ASP A 139 7.10 -8.93 -19.64
N LEU A 140 6.62 -9.75 -18.71
CA LEU A 140 6.88 -11.18 -18.72
C LEU A 140 5.83 -11.91 -19.57
N ASP A 141 6.29 -12.68 -20.55
CA ASP A 141 5.44 -13.56 -21.35
C ASP A 141 5.29 -14.90 -20.63
N LEU A 142 4.29 -14.99 -19.75
CA LEU A 142 4.00 -16.20 -18.98
C LEU A 142 3.62 -17.41 -19.84
N ALA A 143 3.26 -17.20 -21.13
CA ALA A 143 2.97 -18.28 -22.05
C ALA A 143 4.24 -18.88 -22.69
N LYS A 144 5.39 -18.20 -22.58
CA LYS A 144 6.67 -18.69 -23.07
C LYS A 144 7.54 -19.19 -21.90
N PRO A 145 7.78 -20.52 -21.81
CA PRO A 145 8.73 -21.07 -20.86
C PRO A 145 10.11 -20.42 -21.05
N GLY A 146 10.68 -19.89 -19.96
CA GLY A 146 11.98 -19.22 -19.99
C GLY A 146 11.94 -17.72 -20.33
N SER A 147 10.77 -17.07 -20.32
CA SER A 147 10.70 -15.60 -20.34
C SER A 147 11.50 -15.02 -19.17
N THR A 148 12.46 -14.16 -19.49
CA THR A 148 13.29 -13.43 -18.53
C THR A 148 12.99 -11.94 -18.61
N GLY A 149 13.15 -11.22 -17.51
CA GLY A 149 12.89 -9.79 -17.42
C GLY A 149 12.71 -9.34 -15.98
N SER A 150 12.62 -8.03 -15.76
CA SER A 150 12.34 -7.44 -14.46
C SER A 150 10.88 -6.98 -14.39
N PRO A 151 9.95 -7.83 -13.91
CA PRO A 151 8.52 -7.47 -13.83
C PRO A 151 8.23 -6.43 -12.75
N PHE A 152 9.09 -6.34 -11.73
CA PHE A 152 8.92 -5.49 -10.56
C PHE A 152 10.04 -4.46 -10.46
N PHE A 153 9.70 -3.22 -10.08
CA PHE A 153 10.67 -2.13 -9.97
C PHE A 153 11.52 -2.25 -8.70
N TYR A 154 10.88 -2.65 -7.59
CA TYR A 154 11.55 -3.02 -6.35
C TYR A 154 10.70 -4.00 -5.56
N TYR A 155 11.21 -4.43 -4.41
CA TYR A 155 10.50 -5.30 -3.49
C TYR A 155 10.41 -4.69 -2.11
N THR A 156 9.24 -4.82 -1.48
CA THR A 156 9.05 -4.51 -0.07
C THR A 156 9.18 -5.80 0.73
N ASN A 157 9.88 -5.73 1.86
CA ASN A 157 10.11 -6.88 2.73
C ASN A 157 9.54 -6.62 4.12
N GLY A 158 9.18 -7.69 4.81
CA GLY A 158 8.70 -7.61 6.18
C GLY A 158 8.57 -8.98 6.81
N ALA A 159 8.46 -8.97 8.13
CA ALA A 159 8.25 -10.14 8.96
C ALA A 159 7.24 -9.81 10.05
N ALA A 160 6.47 -10.81 10.46
CA ALA A 160 5.55 -10.70 11.59
C ALA A 160 5.62 -11.95 12.47
N VAL A 161 5.49 -11.72 13.76
CA VAL A 161 5.36 -12.76 14.79
C VAL A 161 4.04 -12.53 15.50
N SER A 162 3.24 -13.57 15.65
CA SER A 162 1.96 -13.50 16.35
C SER A 162 1.87 -14.58 17.42
N GLU A 163 1.26 -14.23 18.54
CA GLU A 163 0.98 -15.12 19.67
C GLU A 163 -0.54 -15.19 19.87
N VAL A 164 -1.07 -16.41 20.00
CA VAL A 164 -2.50 -16.65 20.18
C VAL A 164 -2.77 -17.55 21.37
N GLU A 165 -3.92 -17.34 22.00
CA GLU A 165 -4.50 -18.24 22.98
C GLU A 165 -5.74 -18.89 22.36
N ILE A 166 -5.94 -20.19 22.59
CA ILE A 166 -7.10 -20.93 22.09
C ILE A 166 -7.81 -21.60 23.25
N ASP A 167 -9.12 -21.40 23.32
CA ASP A 167 -10.00 -22.22 24.14
C ASP A 167 -10.26 -23.53 23.42
N VAL A 168 -9.68 -24.60 23.96
CA VAL A 168 -9.74 -25.94 23.37
C VAL A 168 -11.15 -26.55 23.37
N LEU A 169 -12.04 -26.09 24.27
CA LEU A 169 -13.40 -26.62 24.39
C LEU A 169 -14.36 -26.00 23.38
N THR A 170 -14.15 -24.72 23.07
CA THR A 170 -15.04 -23.94 22.21
C THR A 170 -14.47 -23.70 20.81
N GLY A 171 -13.15 -23.80 20.65
CA GLY A 171 -12.44 -23.41 19.45
C GLY A 171 -12.25 -21.90 19.30
N GLU A 172 -12.65 -21.09 20.30
CA GLU A 172 -12.42 -19.66 20.30
C GLU A 172 -10.93 -19.36 20.37
N SER A 173 -10.48 -18.34 19.63
CA SER A 173 -9.09 -17.91 19.64
C SER A 173 -8.98 -16.42 19.92
N LYS A 174 -7.92 -16.04 20.61
CA LYS A 174 -7.59 -14.65 20.94
C LYS A 174 -6.17 -14.37 20.49
N ASN A 175 -6.00 -13.34 19.66
CA ASN A 175 -4.67 -12.80 19.38
C ASN A 175 -4.18 -12.03 20.61
N LEU A 176 -3.10 -12.50 21.22
CA LEU A 176 -2.50 -11.89 22.42
C LEU A 176 -1.57 -10.74 22.03
N ARG A 177 -0.73 -10.98 21.01
CA ARG A 177 0.31 -10.04 20.58
C ARG A 177 0.69 -10.31 19.13
N THR A 178 0.95 -9.22 18.40
CA THR A 178 1.62 -9.27 17.10
C THR A 178 2.73 -8.23 17.07
N ASP A 179 3.93 -8.62 16.65
CA ASP A 179 5.04 -7.73 16.33
C ASP A 179 5.29 -7.76 14.82
N ILE A 180 5.38 -6.58 14.19
CA ILE A 180 5.61 -6.44 12.74
C ILE A 180 6.84 -5.57 12.51
N VAL A 181 7.71 -6.02 11.61
CA VAL A 181 8.81 -5.21 11.06
C VAL A 181 8.65 -5.16 9.55
N MET A 182 8.60 -3.96 8.99
CA MET A 182 8.42 -3.73 7.55
C MET A 182 9.50 -2.79 7.03
N ASP A 183 10.15 -3.17 5.94
CA ASP A 183 11.02 -2.29 5.17
C ASP A 183 10.18 -1.46 4.19
N VAL A 184 9.96 -0.19 4.55
CA VAL A 184 9.25 0.80 3.72
C VAL A 184 10.20 1.85 3.14
N GLY A 185 11.52 1.58 3.16
CA GLY A 185 12.53 2.54 2.74
C GLY A 185 12.46 3.84 3.55
N ARG A 186 12.44 4.99 2.85
CA ARG A 186 12.24 6.31 3.46
C ARG A 186 10.79 6.74 3.28
N PRO A 187 9.93 6.63 4.31
CA PRO A 187 8.51 6.92 4.19
C PRO A 187 8.27 8.40 3.87
N LEU A 188 7.33 8.67 2.96
CA LEU A 188 6.83 10.04 2.73
C LEU A 188 6.02 10.54 3.93
N ASN A 189 5.26 9.64 4.55
CA ASN A 189 4.45 9.93 5.72
C ASN A 189 4.40 8.69 6.63
N PRO A 190 5.23 8.65 7.69
CA PRO A 190 5.31 7.50 8.60
C PRO A 190 3.96 7.13 9.23
N ALA A 191 3.12 8.13 9.54
CA ALA A 191 1.82 7.87 10.18
C ALA A 191 0.85 7.17 9.24
N LEU A 192 0.79 7.59 7.96
CA LEU A 192 -0.01 6.91 6.96
C LEU A 192 0.52 5.51 6.67
N ASP A 193 1.84 5.36 6.56
CA ASP A 193 2.45 4.07 6.24
C ASP A 193 2.24 3.04 7.37
N VAL A 194 2.34 3.46 8.64
CA VAL A 194 1.96 2.62 9.80
C VAL A 194 0.48 2.26 9.74
N GLY A 195 -0.40 3.23 9.48
CA GLY A 195 -1.84 2.97 9.36
C GLY A 195 -2.20 1.98 8.24
N GLN A 196 -1.47 2.00 7.13
CA GLN A 196 -1.61 1.00 6.05
C GLN A 196 -1.14 -0.39 6.49
N ILE A 197 -0.01 -0.48 7.20
CA ILE A 197 0.50 -1.76 7.72
C ILE A 197 -0.49 -2.40 8.71
N GLU A 198 -1.01 -1.60 9.65
CA GLU A 198 -1.99 -2.06 10.63
C GLU A 198 -3.33 -2.44 9.97
N GLY A 199 -3.82 -1.61 9.05
CA GLY A 199 -5.05 -1.86 8.29
C GLY A 199 -4.98 -3.16 7.50
N ALA A 200 -3.94 -3.31 6.67
CA ALA A 200 -3.74 -4.50 5.85
C ALA A 200 -3.55 -5.78 6.70
N PHE A 201 -2.87 -5.70 7.85
CA PHE A 201 -2.73 -6.85 8.75
C PHE A 201 -4.07 -7.25 9.41
N LYS A 202 -4.87 -6.26 9.83
CA LYS A 202 -6.14 -6.51 10.53
C LYS A 202 -7.25 -6.98 9.58
N ASP A 203 -7.28 -6.46 8.36
CA ASP A 203 -8.30 -6.75 7.34
C ASP A 203 -8.37 -8.24 6.97
N THR A 204 -7.24 -8.95 7.07
CA THR A 204 -7.14 -10.41 6.94
C THR A 204 -7.94 -11.21 7.97
N ASN A 205 -8.24 -10.64 9.15
CA ASN A 205 -9.05 -11.29 10.18
C ASN A 205 -10.55 -10.97 10.09
N HIS A 206 -10.97 -9.94 9.35
CA HIS A 206 -12.36 -9.48 9.36
C HIS A 206 -12.99 -9.14 7.99
N SER A 207 -12.41 -9.60 6.87
CA SER A 207 -13.04 -9.55 5.53
C SER A 207 -13.38 -8.13 5.02
N SER A 208 -12.72 -7.08 5.51
CA SER A 208 -12.74 -5.73 4.91
C SER A 208 -11.57 -5.54 3.93
N LYS A 209 -11.76 -4.67 2.93
CA LYS A 209 -10.76 -4.38 1.88
C LYS A 209 -9.99 -3.11 2.23
N GLY A 210 -8.67 -3.19 2.33
CA GLY A 210 -7.80 -2.04 2.55
C GLY A 210 -6.35 -2.27 2.10
N ILE A 211 -6.03 -1.74 0.91
CA ILE A 211 -4.81 -1.04 0.46
C ILE A 211 -3.53 -1.10 1.33
N GLY A 212 -2.39 -1.24 0.64
CA GLY A 212 -1.09 -1.58 1.24
C GLY A 212 -0.93 -3.10 1.22
N GLU A 213 -0.84 -3.69 0.04
CA GLU A 213 -0.86 -5.16 -0.14
C GLU A 213 0.32 -5.90 0.52
N PRO A 214 1.55 -5.35 0.63
CA PRO A 214 2.67 -6.13 1.14
C PRO A 214 2.49 -6.67 2.58
N PRO A 215 1.94 -5.89 3.54
CA PRO A 215 1.64 -6.39 4.88
C PRO A 215 0.48 -7.39 4.98
N LEU A 216 -0.39 -7.53 3.97
CA LEU A 216 -1.57 -8.41 4.02
C LEU A 216 -1.19 -9.85 4.36
N PHE A 217 -0.14 -10.37 3.73
CA PHE A 217 0.30 -11.74 3.97
C PHE A 217 0.92 -11.95 5.36
N LEU A 218 1.34 -10.88 6.05
CA LEU A 218 1.93 -11.00 7.39
C LEU A 218 0.92 -11.51 8.42
N ALA A 219 -0.38 -11.31 8.19
CA ALA A 219 -1.42 -11.88 9.04
C ALA A 219 -1.51 -13.41 8.99
N ALA A 220 -0.90 -14.06 7.99
CA ALA A 220 -0.74 -15.52 7.99
C ALA A 220 0.04 -16.00 9.23
N SER A 221 0.85 -15.13 9.87
CA SER A 221 1.48 -15.44 11.16
C SER A 221 0.46 -15.84 12.24
N VAL A 222 -0.73 -15.22 12.28
CA VAL A 222 -1.82 -15.59 13.21
C VAL A 222 -2.35 -16.98 12.87
N PHE A 223 -2.59 -17.26 11.59
CA PHE A 223 -3.04 -18.58 11.12
C PHE A 223 -2.05 -19.69 11.50
N PHE A 224 -0.75 -19.44 11.36
CA PHE A 224 0.28 -20.40 11.74
C PHE A 224 0.49 -20.50 13.26
N ALA A 225 0.28 -19.43 14.02
CA ALA A 225 0.26 -19.48 15.48
C ALA A 225 -0.90 -20.36 15.98
N ILE A 226 -2.08 -20.25 15.35
CA ILE A 226 -3.22 -21.14 15.63
C ILE A 226 -2.86 -22.59 15.31
N ARG A 227 -2.18 -22.83 14.18
CA ARG A 227 -1.72 -24.18 13.81
C ARG A 227 -0.76 -24.77 14.84
N ASP A 228 0.15 -23.97 15.37
CA ASP A 228 1.10 -24.40 16.39
C ASP A 228 0.40 -24.77 17.70
N ALA A 229 -0.58 -23.96 18.12
CA ALA A 229 -1.41 -24.26 19.29
C ALA A 229 -2.21 -25.58 19.13
N ILE A 230 -2.82 -25.81 17.96
CA ILE A 230 -3.49 -27.08 17.63
C ILE A 230 -2.50 -28.25 17.72
N ARG A 231 -1.30 -28.09 17.13
CA ARG A 231 -0.26 -29.13 17.17
C ARG A 231 0.16 -29.46 18.61
N SER A 232 0.33 -28.44 19.45
CA SER A 232 0.68 -28.61 20.87
C SER A 232 -0.35 -29.45 21.62
N SER A 233 -1.65 -29.18 21.43
CA SER A 233 -2.72 -30.03 21.99
C SER A 233 -2.65 -31.46 21.46
N ARG A 234 -2.53 -31.64 20.15
CA ARG A 234 -2.44 -32.99 19.54
C ARG A 234 -1.28 -33.80 20.11
N LEU A 235 -0.12 -33.17 20.33
CA LEU A 235 1.04 -33.79 20.98
C LEU A 235 0.76 -34.25 22.41
N GLN A 236 0.01 -33.48 23.21
CA GLN A 236 -0.39 -33.89 24.56
C GLN A 236 -1.23 -35.18 24.57
N TYR A 237 -1.94 -35.44 23.46
CA TYR A 237 -2.75 -36.63 23.25
C TYR A 237 -2.06 -37.74 22.45
N GLY A 238 -0.74 -37.61 22.22
CA GLY A 238 0.08 -38.62 21.54
C GLY A 238 -0.05 -38.63 20.01
N ARG A 239 -0.56 -37.55 19.41
CA ARG A 239 -0.74 -37.38 17.96
C ARG A 239 0.30 -36.39 17.41
N ASP A 240 1.36 -36.90 16.77
CA ASP A 240 2.40 -36.09 16.07
C ASP A 240 2.31 -36.22 14.54
N GLU A 241 1.23 -36.80 14.03
CA GLU A 241 1.02 -36.89 12.60
C GLU A 241 0.71 -35.52 11.96
N TRP A 242 1.13 -35.36 10.71
CA TRP A 242 0.78 -34.19 9.91
C TRP A 242 -0.74 -34.05 9.80
N PHE A 243 -1.23 -32.82 9.99
CA PHE A 243 -2.63 -32.48 9.78
C PHE A 243 -2.77 -31.30 8.81
N GLN A 244 -3.83 -31.35 8.02
CA GLN A 244 -4.24 -30.27 7.13
C GLN A 244 -5.07 -29.25 7.90
N GLN A 245 -4.76 -27.97 7.73
CA GLN A 245 -5.56 -26.85 8.22
C GLN A 245 -5.86 -25.95 7.03
N ASP A 246 -7.15 -25.83 6.70
CA ASP A 246 -7.59 -25.01 5.58
C ASP A 246 -7.96 -23.60 6.06
N SER A 247 -7.66 -22.58 5.24
CA SER A 247 -8.09 -21.20 5.48
C SER A 247 -9.58 -21.01 5.13
N PRO A 248 -10.34 -20.18 5.86
CA PRO A 248 -9.99 -19.55 7.13
C PRO A 248 -9.96 -20.55 8.30
N ALA A 249 -9.15 -20.28 9.33
CA ALA A 249 -9.18 -21.02 10.59
C ALA A 249 -10.36 -20.57 11.46
N SER A 250 -11.58 -20.98 11.09
CA SER A 250 -12.79 -20.67 11.84
C SER A 250 -12.84 -21.42 13.17
N VAL A 251 -13.65 -20.92 14.12
CA VAL A 251 -13.92 -21.56 15.42
C VAL A 251 -14.26 -23.04 15.27
N GLU A 252 -15.12 -23.38 14.31
CA GLU A 252 -15.47 -24.77 13.98
C GLU A 252 -14.26 -25.60 13.55
N ARG A 253 -13.45 -25.09 12.61
CA ARG A 253 -12.27 -25.80 12.11
C ARG A 253 -11.20 -25.96 13.17
N ILE A 254 -11.06 -24.96 14.05
CA ILE A 254 -10.19 -25.03 15.22
C ILE A 254 -10.71 -26.12 16.15
N GLY A 255 -11.98 -26.04 16.59
CA GLY A 255 -12.58 -27.01 17.49
C GLY A 255 -12.48 -28.46 17.00
N LEU A 256 -12.73 -28.71 15.71
CA LEU A 256 -12.61 -30.05 15.12
C LEU A 256 -11.16 -30.55 14.96
N ALA A 257 -10.18 -29.65 14.95
CA ALA A 257 -8.77 -29.99 14.81
C ALA A 257 -8.08 -30.24 16.16
N PHE A 258 -8.59 -29.64 17.24
CA PHE A 258 -8.13 -29.88 18.60
C PHE A 258 -8.46 -31.31 19.03
N CYS A 259 -7.56 -31.90 19.81
CA CYS A 259 -7.80 -33.19 20.44
C CYS A 259 -8.17 -32.94 21.88
N ASP A 260 -9.34 -33.41 22.29
CA ASP A 260 -9.77 -33.46 23.69
C ASP A 260 -10.62 -34.73 23.94
N ASP A 261 -10.94 -34.97 25.21
CA ASP A 261 -11.70 -36.17 25.62
C ASP A 261 -13.18 -36.12 25.22
N LEU A 262 -13.74 -34.95 24.91
CA LEU A 262 -15.11 -34.79 24.43
C LEU A 262 -15.20 -35.15 22.95
N LEU A 263 -14.28 -34.62 22.13
CA LEU A 263 -14.24 -34.84 20.70
C LEU A 263 -14.01 -36.32 20.38
N ARG A 264 -13.14 -37.00 21.15
CA ARG A 264 -12.94 -38.46 21.06
C ARG A 264 -14.20 -39.29 21.30
N ARG A 265 -15.19 -38.76 22.04
CA ARG A 265 -16.46 -39.47 22.28
C ARG A 265 -17.43 -39.33 21.12
N VAL A 266 -17.24 -38.34 20.26
CA VAL A 266 -18.18 -37.97 19.18
C VAL A 266 -17.59 -38.29 17.80
N VAL A 267 -16.27 -38.20 17.65
CA VAL A 267 -15.53 -38.52 16.43
C VAL A 267 -14.76 -39.83 16.65
N PRO A 268 -15.07 -40.91 15.89
CA PRO A 268 -14.36 -42.17 16.01
C PRO A 268 -12.86 -42.01 15.76
N ASP A 269 -12.03 -42.76 16.49
CA ASP A 269 -10.55 -42.84 16.34
C ASP A 269 -10.12 -43.53 15.03
N GLU A 270 -10.90 -43.45 13.95
CA GLU A 270 -10.54 -43.98 12.65
C GLU A 270 -9.59 -43.01 11.91
N GLU A 271 -8.45 -43.54 11.44
CA GLU A 271 -7.51 -42.79 10.59
C GLU A 271 -8.25 -42.18 9.39
N GLY A 272 -8.32 -40.85 9.35
CA GLY A 272 -8.84 -40.13 8.20
C GLY A 272 -10.30 -39.66 8.29
N VAL A 273 -10.96 -39.74 9.45
CA VAL A 273 -12.23 -39.03 9.66
C VAL A 273 -11.96 -37.53 9.73
N ARG A 274 -11.93 -36.90 8.56
CA ARG A 274 -12.22 -35.48 8.43
C ARG A 274 -13.74 -35.39 8.36
N PRO A 275 -14.42 -34.70 9.27
CA PRO A 275 -15.76 -34.22 8.97
C PRO A 275 -15.65 -33.44 7.66
N LYS A 276 -16.16 -34.00 6.55
CA LYS A 276 -16.19 -33.31 5.27
C LYS A 276 -17.15 -32.13 5.44
N LEU A 277 -16.60 -30.96 5.70
CA LEU A 277 -17.33 -29.71 5.64
C LEU A 277 -17.32 -29.24 4.18
N THR A 278 -18.13 -29.90 3.35
CA THR A 278 -18.69 -29.24 2.16
C THR A 278 -19.75 -28.26 2.65
N LEU A 279 -19.44 -26.98 2.58
CA LEU A 279 -20.40 -25.96 2.18
C LEU A 279 -20.15 -25.62 0.72
#